data_AF-A0A2G2PHP6-F1
#
_entry.id   AF-A0A2G2PHP6-F1
#
_cell.length_a   1.000
_cell.length_b   1.000
_cell.length_c   1.000
_cell.angle_alpha   90.00
_cell.angle_beta   90.00
_cell.angle_gamma   90.00
#
_symmetry.space_group_name_H-M   'P 1'
#
loop_
_entity.id
_entity.type
_entity.pdbx_description
1 polymer ?
#
loop_
_entity_poly.entity_id
_entity_poly.type
_entity_poly.pdbx_seq_one_letter_code
_entity_poly.pdbx_strand_id
1 'polypeptide(L)'
;MKQVYTFGNYLKNKFNKKVYKVGINISGFTCPNIDGTVAKGGCTFCENDSFSASTGETKELKGFFLNLQSKTNPNLQLQLDQLEIQFYAISKRQKKEYGAEQFLVYFQSFTNTYAPFETLKALYDKALSFPNVVGLSIGTRSDSITDETLEYLAELNKTKEIWIEFGIQSVYDETLEKINRGHDAQNVKEWIIKSKEAGINVCGHLIFGLPSENKEMMLETSKAAYEWGIDSVKYHPLYVVKKTALANDFIKGKFTPISEEEYLDVLLESIKMKPDNVSVQRVTAGINDSSLLSPDWCRDKNVQIKNINKKLKTIGLKY
;
A
#
# COMPACT_ATOMS: atom_id res chain seq x y z
N MET A 1 20.94 6.67 20.25
CA MET A 1 20.36 5.94 19.10
C MET A 1 19.53 6.90 18.26
N LYS A 2 19.72 6.90 16.93
CA LYS A 2 18.94 7.73 15.98
C LYS A 2 17.58 7.07 15.73
N GLN A 3 16.53 7.89 15.67
CA GLN A 3 15.18 7.42 15.33
C GLN A 3 15.06 7.29 13.81
N VAL A 4 14.54 6.15 13.30
CA VAL A 4 14.19 6.01 11.88
C VAL A 4 13.16 7.09 11.54
N TYR A 5 13.35 7.76 10.41
CA TYR A 5 12.40 8.76 9.94
C TYR A 5 11.10 8.06 9.50
N THR A 6 10.15 7.93 10.41
CA THR A 6 8.86 7.29 10.14
C THR A 6 7.88 8.26 9.51
N PHE A 7 6.87 7.73 8.83
CA PHE A 7 5.80 8.55 8.28
C PHE A 7 5.02 9.31 9.35
N GLY A 8 4.85 8.73 10.54
CA GLY A 8 4.29 9.42 11.70
C GLY A 8 5.11 10.65 12.10
N ASN A 9 6.45 10.57 12.04
CA ASN A 9 7.33 11.72 12.28
C ASN A 9 7.21 12.76 11.17
N TYR A 10 7.17 12.34 9.91
CA TYR A 10 6.91 13.24 8.77
C TYR A 10 5.62 14.05 8.99
N LEU A 11 4.50 13.38 9.26
CA LEU A 11 3.21 14.04 9.46
C LEU A 11 3.21 14.93 10.71
N LYS A 12 3.77 14.46 11.82
CA LYS A 12 3.86 15.25 13.05
C LYS A 12 4.66 16.53 12.83
N ASN A 13 5.78 16.45 12.11
CA ASN A 13 6.60 17.63 11.82
C ASN A 13 5.88 18.61 10.88
N LYS A 14 5.14 18.11 9.89
CA LYS A 14 4.41 18.94 8.92
C LYS A 14 3.17 19.62 9.51
N PHE A 15 2.38 18.89 10.29
CA PHE A 15 1.08 19.37 10.77
C PHE A 15 1.09 19.80 12.24
N ASN A 16 2.16 19.52 12.99
CA ASN A 16 2.22 19.70 14.45
C ASN A 16 1.05 19.03 15.20
N LYS A 17 0.57 17.90 14.64
CA LYS A 17 -0.61 17.15 15.09
C LYS A 17 -0.39 15.66 14.92
N LYS A 18 -1.11 14.85 15.70
CA LYS A 18 -1.14 13.39 15.50
C LYS A 18 -2.06 13.04 14.33
N VAL A 19 -1.47 12.84 13.16
CA VAL A 19 -2.20 12.47 11.93
C VAL A 19 -2.19 10.96 11.72
N TYR A 20 -3.35 10.35 11.44
CA TYR A 20 -3.48 8.92 11.17
C TYR A 20 -4.09 8.64 9.79
N LYS A 21 -3.70 7.53 9.16
CA LYS A 21 -4.38 7.02 7.96
C LYS A 21 -5.65 6.28 8.36
N VAL A 22 -6.77 6.65 7.75
CA VAL A 22 -8.05 5.96 7.85
C VAL A 22 -8.20 5.08 6.62
N GLY A 23 -7.92 3.78 6.75
CA GLY A 23 -8.01 2.82 5.65
C GLY A 23 -9.45 2.57 5.25
N ILE A 24 -9.77 2.80 3.97
CA ILE A 24 -11.11 2.64 3.41
C ILE A 24 -11.08 1.55 2.34
N ASN A 25 -12.15 0.76 2.30
CA ASN A 25 -12.44 -0.19 1.23
C ASN A 25 -13.79 0.15 0.59
N ILE A 26 -13.81 0.58 -0.67
CA ILE A 26 -15.03 0.97 -1.39
C ILE A 26 -15.44 -0.15 -2.34
N SER A 27 -16.70 -0.57 -2.27
CA SER A 27 -17.22 -1.61 -3.16
C SER A 27 -17.12 -1.20 -4.63
N GLY A 28 -16.83 -2.14 -5.52
CA GLY A 28 -16.73 -1.90 -6.96
C GLY A 28 -15.31 -1.64 -7.46
N PHE A 29 -14.37 -1.24 -6.60
CA PHE A 29 -12.96 -1.21 -7.01
C PHE A 29 -12.44 -2.63 -7.25
N THR A 30 -11.55 -2.73 -8.23
CA THR A 30 -10.88 -3.98 -8.61
C THR A 30 -9.46 -3.68 -9.10
N CYS A 31 -8.87 -4.60 -9.83
CA CYS A 31 -7.57 -4.50 -10.46
C CYS A 31 -7.66 -5.11 -11.86
N PRO A 32 -6.94 -4.57 -12.86
CA PRO A 32 -6.95 -5.10 -14.22
C PRO A 32 -6.42 -6.55 -14.34
N ASN A 33 -5.71 -7.06 -13.32
CA ASN A 33 -5.31 -8.48 -13.27
C ASN A 33 -6.41 -9.39 -12.71
N ILE A 34 -7.39 -8.82 -12.00
CA ILE A 34 -8.52 -9.56 -11.41
C ILE A 34 -9.67 -9.62 -12.41
N ASP A 35 -9.98 -8.50 -13.06
CA ASP A 35 -11.11 -8.41 -14.00
C ASP A 35 -10.85 -9.01 -15.39
N GLY A 36 -9.58 -9.30 -15.72
CA GLY A 36 -9.19 -9.90 -16.99
C GLY A 36 -8.67 -8.92 -18.04
N THR A 37 -8.62 -7.63 -17.75
CA THR A 37 -8.23 -6.59 -18.73
C THR A 37 -6.75 -6.64 -19.10
N VAL A 38 -5.87 -6.91 -18.12
CA VAL A 38 -4.42 -7.02 -18.34
C VAL A 38 -3.92 -8.44 -18.07
N ALA A 39 -4.38 -9.07 -17.00
CA ALA A 39 -4.09 -10.46 -16.67
C ALA A 39 -5.31 -11.12 -16.03
N LYS A 40 -5.22 -12.41 -15.73
CA LYS A 40 -6.32 -13.17 -15.10
C LYS A 40 -5.89 -13.73 -13.74
N GLY A 41 -6.81 -13.69 -12.76
CA GLY A 41 -6.64 -14.34 -11.45
C GLY A 41 -5.91 -13.52 -10.38
N GLY A 42 -5.53 -12.27 -10.65
CA GLY A 42 -4.80 -11.41 -9.72
C GLY A 42 -3.32 -11.80 -9.56
N CYS A 43 -2.55 -11.00 -8.82
CA CYS A 43 -1.18 -11.37 -8.48
C CYS A 43 -1.17 -12.67 -7.64
N THR A 44 -0.13 -13.49 -7.77
CA THR A 44 -0.11 -14.85 -7.20
C THR A 44 -0.24 -14.88 -5.68
N PHE A 45 0.17 -13.81 -5.00
CA PHE A 45 0.10 -13.64 -3.54
C PHE A 45 -1.15 -12.87 -3.08
N CYS A 46 -1.97 -12.36 -4.00
CA CYS A 46 -2.97 -11.35 -3.70
C CYS A 46 -4.28 -11.96 -3.18
N GLU A 47 -4.48 -11.92 -1.87
CA GLU A 47 -5.81 -11.89 -1.27
C GLU A 47 -6.06 -10.48 -0.72
N ASN A 48 -6.90 -9.68 -1.39
CA ASN A 48 -7.18 -8.29 -1.02
C ASN A 48 -7.67 -8.15 0.42
N ASP A 49 -8.50 -9.08 0.90
CA ASP A 49 -9.01 -9.04 2.27
C ASP A 49 -7.87 -9.10 3.28
N SER A 50 -6.80 -9.84 2.96
CA SER A 50 -5.62 -9.98 3.82
C SER A 50 -4.78 -8.70 3.93
N PHE A 51 -4.94 -7.75 3.00
CA PHE A 51 -4.25 -6.46 3.02
C PHE A 51 -5.11 -5.31 3.55
N SER A 52 -6.42 -5.54 3.70
CA SER A 52 -7.39 -4.53 4.10
C SER A 52 -7.45 -4.35 5.63
N ALA A 53 -7.73 -3.13 6.08
CA ALA A 53 -8.14 -2.88 7.45
C ALA A 53 -9.67 -3.07 7.58
N SER A 54 -10.18 -4.28 7.29
CA SER A 54 -11.63 -4.53 7.38
C SER A 54 -12.11 -4.26 8.80
N THR A 55 -13.09 -3.36 8.93
CA THR A 55 -13.74 -3.06 10.21
C THR A 55 -14.88 -4.04 10.51
N GLY A 56 -15.29 -4.86 9.53
CA GLY A 56 -16.51 -5.66 9.60
C GLY A 56 -17.80 -4.83 9.64
N GLU A 57 -17.72 -3.49 9.54
CA GLU A 57 -18.85 -2.58 9.72
C GLU A 57 -19.63 -2.31 8.42
N THR A 58 -19.05 -2.57 7.26
CA THR A 58 -19.71 -2.42 5.96
C THR A 58 -19.77 -3.74 5.21
N LYS A 59 -20.95 -4.11 4.71
CA LYS A 59 -21.11 -5.23 3.78
C LYS A 59 -20.61 -4.81 2.40
N GLU A 60 -19.68 -5.58 1.85
CA GLU A 60 -19.28 -5.42 0.45
C GLU A 60 -20.42 -5.78 -0.51
N LEU A 61 -20.54 -5.02 -1.60
CA LEU A 61 -21.41 -5.38 -2.70
C LEU A 61 -20.77 -6.52 -3.49
N LYS A 62 -21.24 -7.75 -3.24
CA LYS A 62 -20.78 -8.92 -3.99
C LYS A 62 -21.18 -8.82 -5.46
N GLY A 63 -20.24 -9.13 -6.35
CA GLY A 63 -20.48 -9.23 -7.79
C GLY A 63 -20.58 -7.90 -8.55
N PHE A 64 -20.17 -6.79 -7.93
CA PHE A 64 -20.12 -5.48 -8.58
C PHE A 64 -18.65 -5.06 -8.81
N PHE A 65 -18.30 -4.76 -10.05
CA PHE A 65 -17.06 -4.08 -10.43
C PHE A 65 -17.39 -2.82 -11.22
N LEU A 66 -16.61 -1.76 -10.98
CA LEU A 66 -16.69 -0.53 -11.76
C LEU A 66 -16.23 -0.83 -13.19
N ASN A 67 -17.06 -0.48 -14.16
CA ASN A 67 -16.70 -0.54 -15.57
C ASN A 67 -16.11 0.82 -15.98
N LEU A 68 -14.86 0.82 -16.44
CA LEU A 68 -14.15 2.04 -16.86
C LEU A 68 -14.86 2.82 -17.96
N GLN A 69 -15.64 2.14 -18.81
CA GLN A 69 -16.36 2.74 -19.94
C GLN A 69 -17.75 3.27 -19.56
N SER A 70 -18.18 3.08 -18.31
CA SER A 70 -19.48 3.55 -17.85
C SER A 70 -19.49 5.08 -17.74
N LYS A 71 -20.42 5.71 -18.44
CA LYS A 71 -20.70 7.16 -18.32
C LYS A 71 -21.41 7.54 -17.01
N THR A 72 -22.03 6.57 -16.36
CA THR A 72 -22.79 6.76 -15.12
C THR A 72 -22.44 5.68 -14.12
N ASN A 73 -22.37 6.04 -12.83
CA ASN A 73 -22.18 5.09 -11.74
C ASN A 73 -23.47 5.00 -10.89
N PRO A 74 -24.32 3.99 -11.12
CA PRO A 74 -25.59 3.86 -10.40
C PRO A 74 -25.41 3.57 -8.90
N ASN A 75 -24.23 3.09 -8.49
CA ASN A 75 -23.92 2.76 -7.10
C ASN A 75 -23.14 3.87 -6.38
N LEU A 76 -22.94 5.04 -7.02
CA LEU A 76 -22.12 6.11 -6.47
C LEU A 76 -22.60 6.55 -5.07
N GLN A 77 -23.91 6.74 -4.89
CA GLN A 77 -24.43 7.15 -3.57
C GLN A 77 -24.11 6.13 -2.49
N LEU A 78 -24.25 4.84 -2.80
CA LEU A 78 -23.93 3.77 -1.86
C LEU A 78 -22.43 3.71 -1.53
N GLN A 79 -21.56 3.98 -2.51
CA GLN A 79 -20.12 4.08 -2.27
C GLN A 79 -19.76 5.29 -1.40
N LEU A 80 -20.43 6.44 -1.59
CA LEU A 80 -20.25 7.63 -0.75
C LEU A 80 -20.71 7.37 0.69
N ASP A 81 -21.82 6.65 0.87
CA ASP A 81 -22.32 6.25 2.19
C ASP A 81 -21.36 5.26 2.87
N GLN A 82 -20.83 4.27 2.14
CA GLN A 82 -19.80 3.34 2.63
C GLN A 82 -18.53 4.07 3.09
N LEU A 83 -18.07 5.03 2.30
CA LEU A 83 -16.91 5.88 2.62
C LEU A 83 -17.14 6.63 3.94
N GLU A 84 -18.31 7.26 4.10
CA GLU A 84 -18.65 8.04 5.28
C GLU A 84 -18.74 7.17 6.55
N ILE A 85 -19.42 6.03 6.47
CA ILE A 85 -19.57 5.08 7.59
C ILE A 85 -18.18 4.60 8.05
N GLN A 86 -17.35 4.11 7.13
CA GLN A 86 -16.01 3.62 7.45
C GLN A 86 -15.12 4.72 8.03
N PHE A 87 -15.19 5.93 7.46
CA PHE A 87 -14.42 7.05 7.97
C PHE A 87 -14.75 7.35 9.43
N TYR A 88 -16.03 7.52 9.77
CA TYR A 88 -16.43 7.87 11.14
C TYR A 88 -16.15 6.75 12.14
N ALA A 89 -16.35 5.49 11.74
CA ALA A 89 -16.03 4.33 12.57
C ALA A 89 -14.55 4.28 12.96
N ILE A 90 -13.67 4.33 11.95
CA ILE A 90 -12.23 4.16 12.12
C ILE A 90 -11.63 5.39 12.81
N SER A 91 -11.98 6.60 12.37
CA SER A 91 -11.46 7.85 12.94
C SER A 91 -11.84 8.01 14.40
N LYS A 92 -13.08 7.66 14.79
CA LYS A 92 -13.53 7.66 16.18
C LYS A 92 -12.71 6.71 17.05
N ARG A 93 -12.47 5.48 16.56
CA ARG A 93 -11.62 4.51 17.26
C ARG A 93 -10.19 5.02 17.41
N GLN A 94 -9.59 5.52 16.32
CA GLN A 94 -8.22 6.04 16.33
C GLN A 94 -8.06 7.26 17.25
N LYS A 95 -9.08 8.14 17.31
CA LYS A 95 -9.11 9.26 18.27
C LYS A 95 -9.14 8.75 19.71
N LYS A 96 -9.98 7.76 20.00
CA LYS A 96 -10.13 7.18 21.35
C LYS A 96 -8.87 6.43 21.81
N GLU A 97 -8.30 5.59 20.94
CA GLU A 97 -7.21 4.67 21.31
C GLU A 97 -5.83 5.30 21.16
N TYR A 98 -5.62 6.16 20.17
CA TYR A 98 -4.29 6.68 19.83
C TYR A 98 -4.17 8.21 19.97
N GLY A 99 -5.28 8.90 20.25
CA GLY A 99 -5.33 10.36 20.32
C GLY A 99 -5.09 11.01 18.96
N ALA A 100 -5.55 10.39 17.87
CA ALA A 100 -5.51 11.00 16.55
C ALA A 100 -6.31 12.31 16.52
N GLU A 101 -5.73 13.35 15.93
CA GLU A 101 -6.31 14.70 15.83
C GLU A 101 -6.74 15.03 14.41
N GLN A 102 -6.03 14.50 13.42
CA GLN A 102 -6.24 14.73 11.99
C GLN A 102 -6.07 13.42 11.22
N PHE A 103 -6.57 13.39 9.99
CA PHE A 103 -6.64 12.17 9.21
C PHE A 103 -6.20 12.36 7.76
N LEU A 104 -5.57 11.32 7.22
CA LEU A 104 -5.50 11.07 5.78
C LEU A 104 -6.51 9.97 5.46
N VAL A 105 -7.42 10.21 4.51
CA VAL A 105 -8.26 9.11 4.02
C VAL A 105 -7.42 8.24 3.08
N TYR A 106 -7.29 6.97 3.41
CA TYR A 106 -6.43 6.03 2.71
C TYR A 106 -7.25 5.02 1.92
N PHE A 107 -7.37 5.25 0.63
CA PHE A 107 -7.92 4.28 -0.31
C PHE A 107 -6.90 3.16 -0.50
N GLN A 108 -7.12 2.04 0.20
CA GLN A 108 -6.07 1.04 0.49
C GLN A 108 -6.19 -0.22 -0.36
N SER A 109 -7.37 -0.83 -0.40
CA SER A 109 -7.59 -2.12 -1.05
C SER A 109 -7.75 -1.96 -2.56
N PHE A 110 -7.38 -2.98 -3.35
CA PHE A 110 -7.49 -2.95 -4.81
C PHE A 110 -6.72 -1.79 -5.48
N THR A 111 -7.11 -1.42 -6.70
CA THR A 111 -6.46 -0.36 -7.50
C THR A 111 -7.35 0.87 -7.49
N ASN A 112 -7.09 1.81 -6.59
CA ASN A 112 -8.04 2.89 -6.28
C ASN A 112 -8.04 4.05 -7.29
N THR A 113 -7.35 3.90 -8.42
CA THR A 113 -7.49 4.77 -9.60
C THR A 113 -8.12 4.04 -10.78
N TYR A 114 -8.52 2.77 -10.62
CA TYR A 114 -9.12 1.95 -11.67
C TYR A 114 -10.66 2.09 -11.65
N ALA A 115 -11.13 3.27 -12.05
CA ALA A 115 -12.56 3.60 -12.19
C ALA A 115 -12.73 4.79 -13.16
N PRO A 116 -13.95 5.06 -13.67
CA PRO A 116 -14.23 6.29 -14.41
C PRO A 116 -13.85 7.54 -13.60
N PHE A 117 -13.24 8.53 -14.26
CA PHE A 117 -12.71 9.74 -13.61
C PHE A 117 -13.73 10.44 -12.70
N GLU A 118 -14.96 10.65 -13.17
CA GLU A 118 -16.02 11.29 -12.38
C GLU A 118 -16.35 10.53 -11.08
N THR A 119 -16.21 9.20 -11.08
CA THR A 119 -16.37 8.39 -9.85
C THR A 119 -15.21 8.62 -8.89
N LEU A 120 -13.97 8.59 -9.39
CA LEU A 120 -12.78 8.87 -8.58
C LEU A 120 -12.87 10.26 -7.94
N LYS A 121 -13.17 11.26 -8.78
CA LYS A 121 -13.34 12.65 -8.37
C LYS A 121 -14.37 12.79 -7.24
N ALA A 122 -15.56 12.24 -7.42
CA ALA A 122 -16.64 12.31 -6.43
C ALA A 122 -16.25 11.67 -5.09
N LEU A 123 -15.57 10.51 -5.11
CA LEU A 123 -15.11 9.82 -3.90
C LEU A 123 -14.01 10.59 -3.19
N TYR A 124 -13.04 11.13 -3.93
CA TYR A 124 -11.93 11.90 -3.37
C TYR A 124 -12.41 13.24 -2.78
N ASP A 125 -13.33 13.93 -3.47
CA ASP A 125 -13.95 15.16 -2.99
C ASP A 125 -14.73 14.92 -1.69
N LYS A 126 -15.54 13.86 -1.65
CA LYS A 126 -16.27 13.46 -0.45
C LYS A 126 -15.31 13.15 0.70
N ALA A 127 -14.26 12.38 0.46
CA ALA A 127 -13.26 12.05 1.46
C ALA A 127 -12.59 13.29 2.05
N LEU A 128 -12.23 14.26 1.21
CA LEU A 128 -11.60 15.53 1.62
C LEU A 128 -12.57 16.48 2.34
N SER A 129 -13.89 16.30 2.19
CA SER A 129 -14.91 17.11 2.85
C SER A 129 -15.10 16.79 4.33
N PHE A 130 -14.60 15.63 4.79
CA PHE A 130 -14.79 15.19 6.17
C PHE A 130 -13.98 16.03 7.17
N PRO A 131 -14.47 16.17 8.42
CA PRO A 131 -13.81 16.99 9.43
C PRO A 131 -12.42 16.45 9.78
N ASN A 132 -11.45 17.37 9.87
CA ASN A 132 -10.04 17.09 10.20
C ASN A 132 -9.31 16.20 9.18
N VAL A 133 -9.85 16.01 7.97
CA VAL A 133 -9.11 15.38 6.88
C VAL A 133 -8.17 16.41 6.24
N VAL A 134 -6.87 16.13 6.32
CA VAL A 134 -5.81 17.00 5.76
C VAL A 134 -5.37 16.58 4.36
N GLY A 135 -5.79 15.40 3.90
CA GLY A 135 -5.42 14.90 2.58
C GLY A 135 -5.78 13.44 2.35
N LEU A 136 -5.21 12.89 1.28
CA LEU A 136 -5.50 11.55 0.78
C LEU A 136 -4.22 10.72 0.65
N SER A 137 -4.40 9.41 0.77
CA SER A 137 -3.41 8.43 0.35
C SER A 137 -4.12 7.43 -0.56
N ILE A 138 -3.55 7.15 -1.73
CA ILE A 138 -4.23 6.36 -2.76
C ILE A 138 -3.31 5.21 -3.19
N GLY A 139 -3.63 4.00 -2.77
CA GLY A 139 -2.96 2.78 -3.22
C GLY A 139 -3.42 2.40 -4.62
N THR A 140 -2.46 2.28 -5.54
CA THR A 140 -2.75 1.95 -6.93
C THR A 140 -1.65 1.16 -7.63
N ARG A 141 -1.97 0.73 -8.85
CA ARG A 141 -1.04 0.19 -9.83
C ARG A 141 -0.67 1.30 -10.81
N SER A 142 0.57 1.32 -11.24
CA SER A 142 1.07 2.32 -12.20
C SER A 142 0.34 2.26 -13.54
N ASP A 143 -0.03 1.05 -13.99
CA ASP A 143 -0.78 0.83 -15.23
C ASP A 143 -2.27 1.21 -15.17
N SER A 144 -2.74 1.78 -14.06
CA SER A 144 -4.16 2.10 -13.84
C SER A 144 -4.42 3.56 -13.47
N ILE A 145 -3.38 4.36 -13.31
CA ILE A 145 -3.52 5.82 -13.17
C ILE A 145 -3.51 6.45 -14.57
N THR A 146 -4.31 7.49 -14.76
CA THR A 146 -4.38 8.26 -16.02
C THR A 146 -3.82 9.65 -15.82
N ASP A 147 -3.46 10.32 -16.91
CA ASP A 147 -2.98 11.70 -16.89
C ASP A 147 -4.03 12.65 -16.30
N GLU A 148 -5.29 12.49 -16.71
CA GLU A 148 -6.44 13.22 -16.15
C GLU A 148 -6.56 13.04 -14.63
N THR A 149 -6.37 11.82 -14.13
CA THR A 149 -6.39 11.56 -12.68
C THR A 149 -5.19 12.21 -11.99
N LEU A 150 -3.99 12.12 -12.58
CA LEU A 150 -2.78 12.70 -12.01
C LEU A 150 -2.86 14.23 -11.97
N GLU A 151 -3.35 14.88 -13.03
CA GLU A 151 -3.57 16.33 -13.10
C GLU A 151 -4.54 16.79 -12.01
N TYR A 152 -5.64 16.05 -11.84
CA TYR A 152 -6.59 16.34 -10.78
C TYR A 152 -5.98 16.21 -9.37
N LEU A 153 -5.21 15.15 -9.12
CA LEU A 153 -4.51 14.96 -7.85
C LEU A 153 -3.46 16.06 -7.61
N ALA A 154 -2.77 16.51 -8.66
CA ALA A 154 -1.82 17.61 -8.59
C ALA A 154 -2.49 18.94 -8.22
N GLU A 155 -3.69 19.20 -8.75
CA GLU A 155 -4.50 20.36 -8.35
C GLU A 155 -4.85 20.30 -6.85
N LEU A 156 -5.36 19.15 -6.37
CA LEU A 156 -5.66 18.95 -4.96
C LEU A 156 -4.43 19.15 -4.06
N ASN A 157 -3.27 18.69 -4.52
CA ASN A 157 -2.01 18.75 -3.78
C ASN A 157 -1.50 20.18 -3.50
N LYS A 158 -2.03 21.19 -4.21
CA LYS A 158 -1.74 22.60 -3.91
C LYS A 158 -2.26 23.02 -2.53
N THR A 159 -3.30 22.36 -2.01
CA THR A 159 -3.94 22.73 -0.74
C THR A 159 -4.11 21.56 0.24
N LYS A 160 -3.92 20.31 -0.23
CA LYS A 160 -4.11 19.08 0.54
C LYS A 160 -2.86 18.21 0.49
N GLU A 161 -2.73 17.31 1.47
CA GLU A 161 -1.66 16.32 1.51
C GLU A 161 -1.98 15.11 0.65
N ILE A 162 -1.51 15.09 -0.60
CA ILE A 162 -1.82 13.99 -1.53
C ILE A 162 -0.63 13.03 -1.65
N TRP A 163 -0.92 11.75 -1.44
CA TRP A 163 0.01 10.63 -1.61
C TRP A 163 -0.50 9.63 -2.63
N ILE A 164 0.32 9.29 -3.61
CA ILE A 164 0.11 8.10 -4.44
C ILE A 164 1.04 7.01 -3.95
N GLU A 165 0.48 5.82 -3.71
CA GLU A 165 1.27 4.66 -3.32
C GLU A 165 1.31 3.64 -4.45
N PHE A 166 2.48 3.48 -5.06
CA PHE A 166 2.70 2.53 -6.14
C PHE A 166 3.24 1.21 -5.60
N GLY A 167 2.59 0.12 -5.99
CA GLY A 167 3.13 -1.22 -5.80
C GLY A 167 4.26 -1.52 -6.77
N ILE A 168 5.50 -1.19 -6.37
CA ILE A 168 6.74 -1.56 -7.10
C ILE A 168 6.94 -3.07 -6.99
N GLN A 169 6.88 -3.60 -5.77
CA GLN A 169 7.12 -4.99 -5.39
C GLN A 169 8.54 -5.49 -5.69
N SER A 170 8.96 -5.48 -6.96
CA SER A 170 10.28 -5.83 -7.46
C SER A 170 10.65 -4.94 -8.65
N VAL A 171 11.94 -4.75 -8.90
CA VAL A 171 12.43 -4.14 -10.16
C VAL A 171 12.85 -5.17 -11.20
N TYR A 172 12.68 -6.46 -10.91
CA TYR A 172 13.00 -7.56 -11.82
C TYR A 172 11.74 -8.04 -12.53
N ASP A 173 11.67 -7.79 -13.83
CA ASP A 173 10.49 -8.16 -14.63
C ASP A 173 10.22 -9.67 -14.61
N GLU A 174 11.25 -10.52 -14.54
CA GLU A 174 11.07 -11.97 -14.35
C GLU A 174 10.33 -12.32 -13.04
N THR A 175 10.55 -11.57 -11.97
CA THR A 175 9.83 -11.74 -10.71
C THR A 175 8.40 -11.24 -10.86
N LEU A 176 8.21 -10.07 -11.48
CA LEU A 176 6.91 -9.48 -11.74
C LEU A 176 6.02 -10.42 -12.58
N GLU A 177 6.57 -11.05 -13.61
CA GLU A 177 5.90 -12.06 -14.42
C GLU A 177 5.53 -13.30 -13.59
N LYS A 178 6.47 -13.85 -12.81
CA LYS A 178 6.23 -15.03 -11.93
C LYS A 178 5.11 -14.78 -10.92
N ILE A 179 4.95 -13.54 -10.44
CA ILE A 179 3.88 -13.18 -9.51
C ILE A 179 2.61 -12.69 -10.22
N ASN A 180 2.51 -12.87 -11.53
CA ASN A 180 1.37 -12.45 -12.36
C ASN A 180 1.05 -10.96 -12.16
N ARG A 181 2.09 -10.11 -12.16
CA ARG A 181 1.97 -8.65 -12.22
C ARG A 181 1.80 -8.24 -13.68
N GLY A 182 0.91 -7.29 -13.93
CA GLY A 182 0.50 -6.92 -15.30
C GLY A 182 1.25 -5.72 -15.89
N HIS A 183 2.30 -5.27 -15.21
CA HIS A 183 3.18 -4.18 -15.66
C HIS A 183 4.60 -4.48 -15.20
N ASP A 184 5.56 -3.90 -15.91
CA ASP A 184 6.99 -4.03 -15.70
C ASP A 184 7.55 -2.91 -14.80
N ALA A 185 8.83 -3.04 -14.44
CA ALA A 185 9.55 -2.06 -13.62
C ALA A 185 9.65 -0.69 -14.31
N GLN A 186 9.76 -0.66 -15.64
CA GLN A 186 9.88 0.57 -16.42
C GLN A 186 8.59 1.42 -16.34
N ASN A 187 7.42 0.79 -16.47
CA ASN A 187 6.12 1.45 -16.30
C ASN A 187 5.98 2.07 -14.90
N VAL A 188 6.39 1.35 -13.86
CA VAL A 188 6.33 1.86 -12.48
C VAL A 188 7.26 3.06 -12.31
N LYS A 189 8.49 2.97 -12.82
CA LYS A 189 9.48 4.07 -12.80
C LYS A 189 8.93 5.33 -13.48
N GLU A 190 8.35 5.19 -14.67
CA GLU A 190 7.78 6.30 -15.43
C GLU A 190 6.70 7.02 -14.63
N TRP A 191 5.77 6.28 -14.04
CA TRP A 191 4.68 6.87 -13.24
C TRP A 191 5.13 7.48 -11.92
N ILE A 192 6.19 6.95 -11.30
CA ILE A 192 6.83 7.58 -10.15
C ILE A 192 7.40 8.94 -10.58
N ILE A 193 8.25 8.97 -11.62
CA ILE A 193 8.87 10.21 -12.11
C ILE A 193 7.81 11.24 -12.49
N LYS A 194 6.80 10.83 -13.27
CA LYS A 194 5.69 11.72 -13.69
C LYS A 194 4.92 12.29 -12.49
N SER A 195 4.67 11.47 -11.47
CA SER A 195 4.02 11.94 -10.24
C SER A 195 4.89 12.94 -9.48
N LYS A 196 6.21 12.70 -9.42
CA LYS A 196 7.17 13.62 -8.80
C LYS A 196 7.26 14.94 -9.53
N GLU A 197 7.27 14.93 -10.87
CA GLU A 197 7.25 16.14 -11.71
C GLU A 197 5.97 16.95 -11.52
N ALA A 198 4.83 16.28 -11.26
CA ALA A 198 3.57 16.92 -10.89
C ALA A 198 3.52 17.43 -9.42
N GLY A 199 4.61 17.28 -8.66
CA GLY A 199 4.72 17.72 -7.26
C GLY A 199 4.04 16.81 -6.25
N ILE A 200 3.60 15.62 -6.65
CA ILE A 200 2.89 14.67 -5.78
C ILE A 200 3.87 13.89 -4.90
N ASN A 201 3.46 13.59 -3.66
CA ASN A 201 4.22 12.69 -2.81
C ASN A 201 3.99 11.23 -3.21
N VAL A 202 5.08 10.47 -3.30
CA VAL A 202 5.04 9.08 -3.75
C VAL A 202 5.52 8.14 -2.66
N CYS A 203 4.75 7.09 -2.40
CA CYS A 203 5.17 5.97 -1.58
C CYS A 203 5.42 4.72 -2.45
N GLY A 204 6.64 4.17 -2.39
CA GLY A 204 6.93 2.85 -2.96
C GLY A 204 6.54 1.74 -2.00
N HIS A 205 5.78 0.75 -2.47
CA HIS A 205 5.53 -0.50 -1.73
C HIS A 205 6.40 -1.62 -2.30
N LEU A 206 7.31 -2.13 -1.47
CA LEU A 206 8.26 -3.19 -1.79
C LEU A 206 7.87 -4.47 -1.04
N ILE A 207 8.02 -5.63 -1.70
CA ILE A 207 7.83 -6.94 -1.06
C ILE A 207 9.15 -7.68 -1.05
N PHE A 208 9.53 -8.20 0.11
CA PHE A 208 10.73 -9.02 0.29
C PHE A 208 10.36 -10.50 0.41
N GLY A 209 11.12 -11.36 -0.26
CA GLY A 209 10.88 -12.80 -0.31
C GLY A 209 9.99 -13.24 -1.47
N LEU A 210 9.94 -12.49 -2.57
CA LEU A 210 9.21 -12.89 -3.77
C LEU A 210 9.86 -14.15 -4.41
N PRO A 211 9.09 -14.95 -5.17
CA PRO A 211 9.61 -16.18 -5.79
C PRO A 211 10.85 -15.92 -6.64
N SER A 212 11.90 -16.72 -6.42
CA SER A 212 13.21 -16.63 -7.11
C SER A 212 14.08 -15.42 -6.75
N GLU A 213 13.69 -14.56 -5.82
CA GLU A 213 14.55 -13.45 -5.40
C GLU A 213 15.55 -13.87 -4.32
N ASN A 214 16.76 -13.35 -4.41
CA ASN A 214 17.78 -13.41 -3.36
C ASN A 214 17.93 -12.06 -2.65
N LYS A 215 18.82 -12.02 -1.65
CA LYS A 215 19.15 -10.81 -0.89
C LYS A 215 19.56 -9.65 -1.79
N GLU A 216 20.42 -9.87 -2.76
CA GLU A 216 20.93 -8.84 -3.66
C GLU A 216 19.79 -8.21 -4.49
N MET A 217 18.87 -9.02 -5.01
CA MET A 217 17.71 -8.55 -5.78
C MET A 217 16.76 -7.69 -4.93
N MET A 218 16.50 -8.09 -3.70
CA MET A 218 15.65 -7.31 -2.78
C MET A 218 16.28 -5.96 -2.41
N LEU A 219 17.61 -5.92 -2.25
CA LEU A 219 18.36 -4.70 -1.99
C LEU A 219 18.40 -3.77 -3.21
N GLU A 220 18.61 -4.33 -4.41
CA GLU A 220 18.58 -3.54 -5.65
C GLU A 220 17.19 -2.94 -5.89
N THR A 221 16.13 -3.68 -5.59
CA THR A 221 14.76 -3.15 -5.62
C THR A 221 14.60 -1.93 -4.71
N SER A 222 15.15 -1.98 -3.49
CA SER A 222 15.11 -0.83 -2.57
C SER A 222 15.91 0.35 -3.10
N LYS A 223 17.11 0.10 -3.59
CA LYS A 223 18.01 1.11 -4.15
C LYS A 223 17.37 1.82 -5.35
N ALA A 224 16.87 1.06 -6.32
CA ALA A 224 16.20 1.59 -7.50
C ALA A 224 14.99 2.45 -7.12
N ALA A 225 14.17 1.99 -6.16
CA ALA A 225 13.03 2.77 -5.69
C ALA A 225 13.45 4.13 -5.09
N TYR A 226 14.57 4.21 -4.38
CA TYR A 226 15.13 5.48 -3.90
C TYR A 226 15.68 6.36 -5.03
N GLU A 227 16.38 5.76 -6.00
CA GLU A 227 16.90 6.48 -7.17
C GLU A 227 15.77 7.05 -8.05
N TRP A 228 14.61 6.40 -8.08
CA TRP A 228 13.41 6.91 -8.77
C TRP A 228 12.74 8.07 -8.04
N GLY A 229 13.15 8.37 -6.79
CA GLY A 229 12.73 9.58 -6.08
C GLY A 229 11.46 9.44 -5.24
N ILE A 230 11.14 8.23 -4.73
CA ILE A 230 10.04 8.07 -3.77
C ILE A 230 10.27 8.92 -2.49
N ASP A 231 9.22 9.46 -1.89
CA ASP A 231 9.28 10.21 -0.62
C ASP A 231 9.05 9.33 0.61
N SER A 232 8.50 8.15 0.37
CA SER A 232 8.22 7.16 1.41
C SER A 232 8.35 5.74 0.90
N VAL A 233 8.65 4.82 1.81
CA VAL A 233 8.73 3.38 1.51
C VAL A 233 7.88 2.55 2.49
N LYS A 234 7.25 1.49 1.97
CA LYS A 234 6.67 0.39 2.74
C LYS A 234 7.43 -0.88 2.43
N TYR A 235 8.04 -1.46 3.45
CA TYR A 235 8.59 -2.80 3.38
C TYR A 235 7.56 -3.81 3.85
N HIS A 236 7.43 -4.88 3.09
CA HIS A 236 6.44 -5.92 3.32
C HIS A 236 7.11 -7.29 3.19
N PRO A 237 7.21 -8.08 4.26
CA PRO A 237 7.62 -9.46 4.11
C PRO A 237 6.54 -10.25 3.38
N LEU A 238 6.89 -10.98 2.33
CA LEU A 238 5.94 -11.84 1.64
C LEU A 238 5.43 -12.91 2.61
N TYR A 239 4.11 -12.98 2.74
CA TYR A 239 3.44 -14.05 3.45
C TYR A 239 2.43 -14.73 2.53
N VAL A 240 2.20 -16.01 2.80
CA VAL A 240 1.31 -16.90 2.07
C VAL A 240 -0.01 -16.97 2.82
N VAL A 241 -1.09 -16.59 2.14
CA VAL A 241 -2.47 -16.73 2.64
C VAL A 241 -3.27 -17.71 1.79
N LYS A 242 -4.23 -18.39 2.41
CA LYS A 242 -5.18 -19.30 1.73
C LYS A 242 -5.82 -18.60 0.51
N LYS A 243 -6.27 -19.43 -0.45
CA LYS A 243 -6.97 -18.99 -1.66
C LYS A 243 -6.12 -18.13 -2.62
N THR A 244 -4.81 -18.32 -2.60
CA THR A 244 -3.89 -17.66 -3.54
C THR A 244 -3.16 -18.71 -4.38
N ALA A 245 -2.66 -18.32 -5.56
CA ALA A 245 -1.82 -19.20 -6.36
C ALA A 245 -0.52 -19.56 -5.62
N LEU A 246 0.05 -18.60 -4.90
CA LEU A 246 1.23 -18.79 -4.06
C LEU A 246 0.99 -19.83 -2.94
N ALA A 247 -0.21 -19.91 -2.38
CA ALA A 247 -0.56 -20.96 -1.43
C ALA A 247 -0.51 -22.35 -2.06
N ASN A 248 -0.94 -22.50 -3.32
CA ASN A 248 -0.85 -23.77 -4.02
C ASN A 248 0.61 -24.18 -4.25
N ASP A 249 1.48 -23.22 -4.59
CA ASP A 249 2.91 -23.48 -4.76
C ASP A 249 3.59 -23.82 -3.44
N PHE A 250 3.25 -23.12 -2.36
CA PHE A 250 3.73 -23.43 -1.01
C PHE A 250 3.34 -24.85 -0.57
N ILE A 251 2.06 -25.22 -0.72
CA ILE A 251 1.56 -26.56 -0.35
C ILE A 251 2.24 -27.67 -1.17
N LYS A 252 2.60 -27.38 -2.42
CA LYS A 252 3.31 -28.32 -3.32
C LYS A 252 4.84 -28.34 -3.10
N GLY A 253 5.37 -27.55 -2.16
CA GLY A 253 6.81 -27.42 -1.92
C GLY A 253 7.56 -26.68 -3.02
N LYS A 254 6.87 -25.92 -3.87
CA LYS A 254 7.45 -25.12 -4.97
C LYS A 254 7.84 -23.71 -4.55
N PHE A 255 7.42 -23.27 -3.37
CA PHE A 255 7.74 -21.96 -2.82
C PHE A 255 8.15 -22.09 -1.35
N THR A 256 9.26 -21.46 -1.00
CA THR A 256 9.74 -21.35 0.38
C THR A 256 9.67 -19.90 0.82
N PRO A 257 8.86 -19.58 1.85
CA PRO A 257 8.76 -18.22 2.37
C PRO A 257 10.06 -17.74 3.00
N ILE A 258 10.31 -16.43 2.94
CA ILE A 258 11.46 -15.78 3.55
C ILE A 258 11.53 -16.02 5.06
N SER A 259 12.72 -16.30 5.56
CA SER A 259 12.97 -16.43 7.00
C SER A 259 12.92 -15.06 7.69
N GLU A 260 12.61 -15.03 8.99
CA GLU A 260 12.63 -13.77 9.75
C GLU A 260 14.05 -13.16 9.76
N GLU A 261 15.09 -13.99 9.87
CA GLU A 261 16.48 -13.55 9.86
C GLU A 261 16.86 -12.86 8.54
N GLU A 262 16.53 -13.48 7.41
CA GLU A 262 16.80 -12.91 6.09
C GLU A 262 16.01 -11.62 5.85
N TYR A 263 14.73 -11.59 6.24
CA TYR A 263 13.93 -10.36 6.16
C TYR A 263 14.55 -9.23 6.99
N LEU A 264 14.95 -9.51 8.23
CA LEU A 264 15.58 -8.53 9.12
C LEU A 264 16.90 -8.01 8.55
N ASP A 265 17.70 -8.87 7.93
CA ASP A 265 18.95 -8.51 7.27
C ASP A 265 18.73 -7.58 6.07
N VAL A 266 17.82 -7.95 5.16
CA VAL A 266 17.49 -7.12 3.98
C VAL A 266 16.91 -5.78 4.43
N LEU A 267 15.99 -5.77 5.40
CA LEU A 267 15.39 -4.56 5.93
C LEU A 267 16.43 -3.62 6.54
N LEU A 268 17.40 -4.16 7.28
CA LEU A 268 18.47 -3.39 7.92
C LEU A 268 19.31 -2.64 6.88
N GLU A 269 19.77 -3.36 5.85
CA GLU A 269 20.57 -2.78 4.77
C GLU A 269 19.74 -1.79 3.94
N SER A 270 18.46 -2.09 3.70
CA SER A 270 17.53 -1.19 3.02
C SER A 270 17.30 0.13 3.78
N ILE A 271 17.23 0.08 5.11
CA ILE A 271 17.13 1.28 5.94
C ILE A 271 18.45 2.06 5.99
N LYS A 272 19.61 1.40 5.92
CA LYS A 272 20.91 2.09 5.87
C LYS A 272 21.11 2.87 4.56
N MET A 273 20.70 2.31 3.43
CA MET A 273 20.82 2.99 2.13
C MET A 273 19.75 4.07 1.91
N LYS A 274 18.65 4.02 2.67
CA LYS A 274 17.52 4.94 2.53
C LYS A 274 17.96 6.39 2.74
N PRO A 275 17.70 7.31 1.78
CA PRO A 275 17.97 8.72 1.96
C PRO A 275 17.29 9.29 3.22
N ASP A 276 17.91 10.29 3.86
CA ASP A 276 17.45 10.84 5.14
C ASP A 276 16.07 11.52 5.03
N ASN A 277 15.73 12.06 3.86
CA ASN A 277 14.44 12.70 3.56
C ASN A 277 13.32 11.69 3.24
N VAL A 278 13.64 10.43 2.97
CA VAL A 278 12.62 9.40 2.66
C VAL A 278 12.08 8.82 3.95
N SER A 279 10.77 8.88 4.12
CA SER A 279 10.10 8.36 5.33
C SER A 279 9.77 6.87 5.21
N VAL A 280 9.66 6.17 6.35
CA VAL A 280 9.24 4.77 6.40
C VAL A 280 7.80 4.69 6.90
N GLN A 281 6.89 4.23 6.04
CA GLN A 281 5.48 4.07 6.38
C GLN A 281 5.18 2.77 7.11
N ARG A 282 5.87 1.69 6.74
CA ARG A 282 5.64 0.36 7.32
C ARG A 282 6.86 -0.54 7.13
N VAL A 283 7.10 -1.39 8.12
CA VAL A 283 8.17 -2.42 8.12
C VAL A 283 7.64 -3.81 8.52
N THR A 284 6.33 -3.96 8.61
CA THR A 284 5.67 -5.21 9.02
C THR A 284 4.50 -5.52 8.10
N ALA A 285 4.16 -6.79 7.99
CA ALA A 285 2.94 -7.22 7.34
C ALA A 285 2.46 -8.55 7.93
N GLY A 286 1.27 -8.98 7.53
CA GLY A 286 0.70 -10.26 7.94
C GLY A 286 -0.67 -10.14 8.60
N ILE A 287 -1.23 -11.32 8.86
CA ILE A 287 -2.57 -11.53 9.38
C ILE A 287 -2.52 -12.51 10.55
N ASN A 288 -3.32 -12.24 11.58
CA ASN A 288 -3.28 -12.99 12.84
C ASN A 288 -4.28 -14.16 12.90
N ASP A 289 -4.99 -14.43 11.79
CA ASP A 289 -6.02 -15.48 11.74
C ASP A 289 -5.54 -16.76 11.02
N SER A 290 -6.46 -17.70 10.84
CA SER A 290 -6.19 -18.99 10.22
C SER A 290 -5.97 -18.94 8.71
N SER A 291 -6.12 -17.78 8.06
CA SER A 291 -5.83 -17.63 6.63
C SER A 291 -4.34 -17.57 6.34
N LEU A 292 -3.51 -17.13 7.29
CA LEU A 292 -2.05 -17.18 7.19
C LEU A 292 -1.58 -18.63 7.18
N LEU A 293 -0.90 -19.03 6.11
CA LEU A 293 -0.25 -20.33 5.98
C LEU A 293 1.22 -20.28 6.39
N SER A 294 1.94 -19.21 6.02
CA SER A 294 3.38 -19.08 6.29
C SER A 294 3.87 -17.66 5.93
N PRO A 295 5.02 -17.18 6.45
CA PRO A 295 5.71 -17.72 7.61
C PRO A 295 5.00 -17.32 8.90
N ASP A 296 5.07 -18.17 9.93
CA ASP A 296 4.35 -17.96 11.20
C ASP A 296 4.78 -16.69 11.93
N TRP A 297 6.02 -16.22 11.72
CA TRP A 297 6.51 -14.98 12.31
C TRP A 297 5.75 -13.74 11.79
N CYS A 298 5.06 -13.82 10.65
CA CYS A 298 4.18 -12.77 10.15
C CYS A 298 2.84 -12.65 10.91
N ARG A 299 2.54 -13.55 11.85
CA ARG A 299 1.25 -13.57 12.58
C ARG A 299 1.09 -12.41 13.57
N ASP A 300 2.15 -12.10 14.32
CA ASP A 300 2.12 -11.09 15.38
C ASP A 300 2.98 -9.87 15.01
N LYS A 301 2.32 -8.76 14.69
CA LYS A 301 2.96 -7.50 14.32
C LYS A 301 3.74 -6.87 15.48
N ASN A 302 3.34 -7.09 16.73
CA ASN A 302 4.08 -6.57 17.89
C ASN A 302 5.39 -7.31 18.07
N VAL A 303 5.40 -8.63 17.86
CA VAL A 303 6.62 -9.45 17.88
C VAL A 303 7.55 -9.03 16.73
N GLN A 304 7.03 -8.86 15.51
CA GLN A 304 7.81 -8.32 14.38
C GLN A 304 8.47 -6.99 14.74
N ILE A 305 7.71 -6.01 15.27
CA ILE A 305 8.27 -4.70 15.66
C ILE A 305 9.33 -4.85 16.74
N LYS A 306 9.13 -5.73 17.73
CA LYS A 306 10.14 -6.00 18.77
C LYS A 306 11.44 -6.54 18.17
N ASN A 307 11.34 -7.49 17.25
CA ASN A 307 12.51 -8.11 16.61
C ASN A 307 13.22 -7.15 15.64
N ILE A 308 12.45 -6.37 14.88
CA ILE A 308 12.98 -5.28 14.04
C ILE A 308 13.72 -4.26 14.90
N ASN A 309 13.14 -3.80 16.01
CA ASN A 309 13.80 -2.88 16.92
C ASN A 309 15.06 -3.48 17.57
N LYS A 310 15.07 -4.79 17.86
CA LYS A 310 16.27 -5.49 18.34
C LYS A 310 17.37 -5.51 17.26
N LYS A 311 17.02 -5.74 15.99
CA LYS A 311 17.97 -5.73 14.88
C LYS A 311 18.50 -4.32 14.59
N LEU A 312 17.64 -3.31 14.53
CA LEU A 312 18.04 -1.92 14.30
C LEU A 312 19.01 -1.37 15.36
N LYS A 313 18.87 -1.83 16.62
CA LYS A 313 19.78 -1.46 17.70
C LYS A 313 21.24 -1.79 17.41
N THR A 314 21.52 -2.85 16.65
CA THR A 314 22.90 -3.26 16.35
C THR A 314 23.63 -2.25 15.46
N ILE A 315 22.89 -1.37 14.79
CA ILE A 315 23.42 -0.29 13.94
C ILE A 315 23.09 1.11 14.51
N GLY A 316 22.69 1.18 15.79
CA GLY A 316 22.40 2.44 16.46
C GLY A 316 21.06 3.10 16.10
N LEU A 317 20.14 2.38 15.44
CA LEU A 317 18.82 2.87 15.05
C LEU A 317 17.69 2.30 15.92
N LYS A 318 16.56 3.02 16.00
CA LYS A 318 15.28 2.52 16.53
C LYS A 318 14.11 2.91 15.63
N TYR A 319 13.10 2.05 15.54
CA TYR A 319 11.83 2.26 14.86
C TYR A 319 10.74 2.64 15.85
#